data_AF-A0A2D9T9Q2-F1
#
_entry.id   AF-A0A2D9T9Q2-F1
#
_cell.length_a   1.000
_cell.length_b   1.000
_cell.length_c   1.000
_cell.angle_alpha   90.00
_cell.angle_beta   90.00
_cell.angle_gamma   90.00
#
_symmetry.space_group_name_H-M   'P 1'
#
loop_
_entity.id
_entity.type
_entity.pdbx_description
1 polymer ?
#
loop_
_entity_poly.entity_id
_entity_poly.type
_entity_poly.pdbx_seq_one_letter_code
_entity_poly.pdbx_strand_id
1 'polypeptide(L)' 'MSLSLYDRILDTAREFMGPAAEEYINRRIRIVMRGEEPETIPEDKLERLAAGIQMTAKGYMSQARAERFRQAVLDLAKG' A
#
# COMPACT_ATOMS: atom_id res chain seq x y z
N MET A 1 5.96 -21.08 0.43
CA MET A 1 4.75 -20.31 0.78
C MET A 1 4.82 -19.01 -0.02
N SER A 2 3.82 -18.69 -0.83
CA SER A 2 3.73 -17.37 -1.47
C SER A 2 3.39 -16.33 -0.40
N LEU A 3 4.15 -15.25 -0.32
CA LEU A 3 3.79 -14.09 0.52
C LEU A 3 2.39 -13.61 0.15
N SER A 4 1.57 -13.29 1.17
CA SER A 4 0.24 -12.74 0.94
C SER A 4 0.34 -11.38 0.24
N LEU A 5 -0.72 -10.94 -0.44
CA LEU A 5 -0.77 -9.60 -1.04
C LEU A 5 -0.51 -8.52 0.04
N TYR A 6 -1.01 -8.74 1.24
CA TYR A 6 -0.77 -7.89 2.40
C TYR A 6 0.73 -7.76 2.74
N ASP A 7 1.45 -8.89 2.86
CA ASP A 7 2.88 -8.87 3.16
C ASP A 7 3.69 -8.16 2.07
N ARG A 8 3.33 -8.39 0.80
CA ARG A 8 3.97 -7.71 -0.34
C ARG A 8 3.77 -6.20 -0.32
N ILE A 9 2.57 -5.73 0.07
CA ILE A 9 2.29 -4.30 0.22
C ILE A 9 3.13 -3.71 1.35
N LEU A 10 3.27 -4.41 2.48
CA LEU A 10 4.10 -3.99 3.59
C LEU A 10 5.57 -3.88 3.21
N ASP A 11 6.12 -4.89 2.53
CA ASP A 11 7.51 -4.86 2.07
C ASP A 11 7.75 -3.73 1.08
N THR A 12 6.86 -3.55 0.10
CA THR A 12 6.91 -2.40 -0.82
C THR A 12 6.90 -1.09 -0.04
N ALA A 13 6.07 -0.97 0.99
CA ALA A 13 6.03 0.25 1.78
C ALA A 13 7.31 0.51 2.58
N ARG A 14 7.92 -0.54 3.13
CA ARG A 14 9.22 -0.43 3.81
C ARG A 14 10.32 0.03 2.87
N GLU A 15 10.32 -0.41 1.61
CA GLU A 15 11.29 0.07 0.61
C GLU A 15 11.14 1.57 0.31
N PHE A 16 9.91 2.08 0.26
CA PHE A 16 9.65 3.48 -0.09
C PHE A 16 9.79 4.44 1.08
N MET A 17 9.33 4.05 2.27
CA MET A 17 9.17 4.94 3.44
C MET A 17 9.94 4.47 4.69
N GLY A 18 10.61 3.32 4.63
CA GLY A 18 11.35 2.74 5.75
C GLY A 18 10.45 2.00 6.76
N PRO A 19 11.00 1.58 7.91
CA PRO A 19 10.28 0.77 8.91
C PRO A 19 9.01 1.43 9.46
N ALA A 20 8.97 2.77 9.52
CA ALA A 20 7.80 3.53 9.98
C ALA A 20 6.59 3.43 9.04
N ALA A 21 6.76 2.89 7.82
CA ALA A 21 5.69 2.75 6.84
C ALA A 21 4.64 1.70 7.26
N GLU A 22 5.04 0.70 8.03
CA GLU A 22 4.21 -0.45 8.35
C GLU A 22 2.96 -0.06 9.14
N GLU A 23 3.11 0.72 10.21
CA GLU A 23 1.98 1.22 10.99
C GLU A 23 1.02 2.06 10.14
N TYR A 24 1.58 2.91 9.28
CA TYR A 24 0.82 3.74 8.35
C TYR A 24 -0.02 2.88 7.38
N ILE A 25 0.60 1.89 6.74
CA ILE A 25 -0.07 1.02 5.78
C ILE A 25 -1.13 0.16 6.45
N ASN A 26 -0.81 -0.41 7.61
CA ASN A 26 -1.77 -1.19 8.39
C ASN A 26 -3.03 -0.39 8.72
N ARG A 27 -2.84 0.86 9.15
CA ARG A 27 -3.96 1.78 9.40
C ARG A 27 -4.76 2.06 8.11
N ARG A 28 -4.10 2.29 6.98
CA ARG A 28 -4.79 2.54 5.70
C ARG A 28 -5.56 1.34 5.20
N ILE A 29 -4.99 0.15 5.28
CA ILE A 29 -5.65 -1.12 4.91
C ILE A 29 -6.91 -1.29 5.77
N ARG A 30 -6.81 -1.15 7.09
CA ARG A 30 -7.98 -1.21 7.99
C ARG A 30 -9.06 -0.20 7.62
N ILE A 31 -8.71 1.04 7.28
CA ILE A 31 -9.69 2.06 6.86
C ILE A 31 -10.41 1.64 5.58
N VAL A 32 -9.65 1.20 4.57
CA VAL A 32 -10.19 0.83 3.26
C VAL A 32 -11.04 -0.44 3.34
N MET A 33 -10.63 -1.39 4.18
CA MET A 33 -11.26 -2.68 4.41
C MET A 33 -12.28 -2.66 5.55
N ARG A 34 -12.62 -1.48 6.09
CA ARG A 34 -13.63 -1.31 7.17
C ARG A 34 -13.34 -2.14 8.44
N GLY A 35 -12.07 -2.35 8.74
CA GLY A 35 -11.61 -3.06 9.95
C GLY A 35 -11.23 -4.52 9.73
N GLU A 36 -11.43 -5.06 8.53
CA GLU A 36 -11.01 -6.43 8.20
C GLU A 36 -9.52 -6.48 7.82
N GLU A 37 -8.84 -7.58 8.18
CA GLU A 37 -7.50 -7.94 7.70
C GLU A 37 -7.68 -8.98 6.59
N PRO A 38 -7.75 -8.55 5.32
CA PRO A 38 -8.17 -9.44 4.27
C PRO A 38 -7.03 -10.34 3.78
N GLU A 39 -7.36 -11.60 3.49
CA GLU A 39 -6.48 -12.48 2.70
C GLU A 39 -6.37 -11.99 1.24
N THR A 40 -7.40 -11.28 0.74
CA THR A 40 -7.45 -10.71 -0.61
C THR A 40 -8.01 -9.29 -0.60
N ILE A 41 -7.37 -8.37 -1.31
CA ILE A 41 -7.84 -6.99 -1.46
C ILE A 41 -8.56 -6.86 -2.80
N PRO A 42 -9.88 -6.57 -2.82
CA PRO A 42 -10.59 -6.32 -4.08
C PRO A 42 -9.96 -5.16 -4.87
N GLU A 43 -10.06 -5.19 -6.20
CA GLU A 43 -9.42 -4.19 -7.07
C GLU A 43 -9.83 -2.75 -6.72
N ASP A 44 -11.12 -2.49 -6.47
CA ASP A 44 -11.61 -1.16 -6.08
C ASP A 44 -11.01 -0.67 -4.74
N LYS A 45 -10.73 -1.61 -3.84
CA LYS A 45 -10.10 -1.34 -2.55
C LYS A 45 -8.61 -1.09 -2.72
N LEU A 46 -7.95 -1.87 -3.57
CA LEU A 46 -6.54 -1.69 -3.88
C LEU A 46 -6.28 -0.33 -4.52
N GLU A 47 -7.11 0.09 -5.47
CA GLU A 47 -7.03 1.42 -6.08
C GLU A 47 -7.17 2.54 -5.04
N ARG A 48 -8.16 2.42 -4.14
CA ARG A 48 -8.36 3.36 -3.03
C ARG A 48 -7.18 3.38 -2.05
N LEU A 49 -6.61 2.22 -1.76
CA LEU A 49 -5.41 2.09 -0.93
C LEU A 49 -4.23 2.81 -1.59
N ALA A 50 -3.94 2.49 -2.85
CA ALA A 50 -2.84 3.06 -3.61
C ALA A 50 -2.97 4.59 -3.76
N ALA A 51 -4.17 5.10 -4.07
CA ALA A 51 -4.43 6.54 -4.11
C ALA A 51 -4.17 7.21 -2.74
N GLY A 52 -4.58 6.53 -1.67
CA GLY A 52 -4.31 6.93 -0.30
C GLY A 52 -2.83 7.05 0.04
N ILE A 53 -2.07 6.03 -0.35
CA ILE A 53 -0.62 5.96 -0.20
C ILE A 53 0.04 7.14 -0.92
N GLN A 54 -0.31 7.38 -2.18
CA GLN A 54 0.24 8.51 -2.95
C GLN A 54 -0.02 9.85 -2.25
N MET A 55 -1.24 10.08 -1.79
CA MET A 55 -1.64 11.33 -1.15
C MET A 55 -0.87 11.63 0.14
N THR A 56 -0.55 10.61 0.92
CA THR A 56 0.26 10.77 2.13
C THR A 56 1.75 10.82 1.79
N ALA A 57 2.23 9.92 0.95
CA ALA A 57 3.63 9.80 0.59
C ALA A 57 4.19 11.11 0.00
N LYS A 58 3.43 11.83 -0.82
CA LYS A 58 3.87 13.14 -1.37
C LYS A 58 4.18 14.20 -0.30
N GLY A 59 3.75 14.02 0.95
CA GLY A 59 4.12 14.88 2.08
C GLY A 59 5.50 14.55 2.67
N TYR A 60 6.04 13.37 2.39
CA TYR A 60 7.30 12.85 2.93
C TYR A 60 8.37 12.62 1.84
N MET A 61 7.96 12.57 0.56
CA MET A 61 8.84 12.37 -0.59
C MET A 61 8.36 13.16 -1.81
N SER A 62 9.15 13.17 -2.89
CA SER A 62 8.75 13.85 -4.14
C SER A 62 7.51 13.23 -4.76
N GLN A 63 6.74 14.04 -5.51
CA GLN A 63 5.56 13.57 -6.24
C GLN A 63 5.87 12.36 -7.13
N ALA A 64 6.96 12.43 -7.90
CA ALA A 64 7.38 11.32 -8.78
C ALA A 64 7.65 10.03 -8.00
N ARG A 65 8.24 10.12 -6.79
CA ARG A 65 8.48 8.93 -5.96
C ARG A 65 7.18 8.40 -5.35
N ALA A 66 6.26 9.27 -4.95
CA ALA A 66 4.94 8.88 -4.46
C ALA A 66 4.08 8.21 -5.56
N GLU A 67 4.16 8.67 -6.80
CA GLU A 67 3.52 8.05 -7.96
C GLU A 67 4.11 6.66 -8.25
N ARG A 68 5.43 6.50 -8.16
CA ARG A 68 6.07 5.18 -8.26
C ARG A 68 5.61 4.23 -7.16
N PHE A 69 5.44 4.73 -5.94
CA PHE A 69 4.94 3.91 -4.84
C PHE A 69 3.50 3.44 -5.10
N ARG A 70 2.62 4.35 -5.54
CA ARG A 70 1.26 4.01 -5.97
C ARG A 70 1.26 2.90 -7.02
N GLN A 71 2.08 3.07 -8.05
CA GLN A 71 2.15 2.14 -9.16
C GLN A 71 2.67 0.76 -8.72
N ALA A 72 3.71 0.72 -7.88
CA ALA A 72 4.22 -0.52 -7.31
C ALA A 72 3.13 -1.31 -6.59
N VAL A 73 2.32 -0.66 -5.76
CA VAL A 73 1.20 -1.30 -5.05
C VAL A 73 0.14 -1.83 -6.00
N LEU A 74 -0.19 -1.10 -7.07
CA LEU A 74 -1.16 -1.55 -8.08
C LEU A 74 -0.66 -2.75 -8.89
N ASP A 75 0.64 -2.81 -9.16
CA ASP A 75 1.23 -3.90 -9.94
C ASP A 75 1.33 -5.20 -9.14
N LEU A 76 1.31 -5.16 -7.80
CA LEU A 76 1.28 -6.35 -6.94
C LEU A 76 0.06 -7.24 -7.16
N ALA A 77 -1.06 -6.70 -7.62
CA ALA A 77 -2.28 -7.47 -7.88
C ALA A 77 -2.34 -8.07 -9.30
N LYS A 78 -1.37 -7.74 -10.16
CA LYS A 78 -1.30 -8.25 -11.53
C LYS A 78 -0.37 -9.46 -11.68
N GLY A 79 0.32 -9.88 -10.61
CA GLY A 79 1.33 -10.94 -10.61
C GLY A 79 1.12 -11.98 -9.52
#